data_AF-A0A950W9K0-F1
#
_entry.id   AF-A0A950W9K0-F1
#
_cell.length_a   1.000
_cell.length_b   1.000
_cell.length_c   1.000
_cell.angle_alpha   90.00
_cell.angle_beta   90.00
_cell.angle_gamma   90.00
#
_symmetry.space_group_name_H-M   'P 1'
#
loop_
_entity.id
_entity.type
_entity.pdbx_description
1 polymer ?
#
loop_
_entity_poly.entity_id
_entity_poly.type
_entity_poly.pdbx_seq_one_letter_code
_entity_poly.pdbx_strand_id
1 'polypeptide(L)'
;MAGSEYAQIKQRIADEYLAAKWGLTGLACGTSQHTFITARMENMGQSLTTLIDLAGSPQEAAKILADTLEDLPETPTRDILLDLLRRHALDTTEETATLIERIQALWQTIDLLKARFGPERAQKIIETPPSCTTEKEEGTHE
;
A
#
# COMPACT_ATOMS: atom_id res chain seq x y z
N MET A 1 1.95 -17.08 -25.86
CA MET A 1 1.38 -15.73 -25.64
C MET A 1 0.43 -15.74 -24.43
N ALA A 2 -0.52 -16.69 -24.34
CA ALA A 2 -1.44 -16.81 -23.19
C ALA A 2 -0.78 -16.79 -21.79
N GLY A 3 0.38 -17.42 -21.60
CA GLY A 3 1.05 -17.47 -20.28
C GLY A 3 1.43 -16.09 -19.70
N SER A 4 1.76 -15.11 -20.56
CA SER A 4 2.05 -13.73 -20.11
C SER A 4 0.79 -12.98 -19.71
N GLU A 5 -0.33 -13.24 -20.39
CA GLU A 5 -1.63 -12.63 -20.09
C GLU A 5 -2.18 -13.16 -18.77
N TYR A 6 -2.04 -14.47 -18.50
CA TYR A 6 -2.35 -15.04 -17.20
C TYR A 6 -1.51 -14.44 -16.07
N ALA A 7 -0.20 -14.25 -16.29
CA ALA A 7 0.65 -13.65 -15.27
C ALA A 7 0.21 -12.21 -14.93
N GLN A 8 -0.14 -11.42 -15.95
CA GLN A 8 -0.61 -10.05 -15.77
C GLN A 8 -1.95 -9.99 -15.04
N ILE A 9 -2.92 -10.84 -15.39
CA ILE A 9 -4.23 -10.83 -14.75
C ILE A 9 -4.17 -11.31 -13.30
N LYS A 10 -3.34 -12.32 -13.01
CA LYS A 10 -3.08 -12.76 -11.62
C LYS A 10 -2.46 -11.63 -10.81
N GLN A 11 -1.46 -10.94 -11.37
CA GLN A 11 -0.82 -9.82 -10.70
C GLN A 11 -1.81 -8.69 -10.40
N ARG A 12 -2.66 -8.35 -11.37
CA ARG A 12 -3.70 -7.32 -11.19
C ARG A 12 -4.69 -7.70 -10.10
N ILE A 13 -5.17 -8.95 -10.08
CA ILE A 13 -6.07 -9.45 -9.04
C ILE A 13 -5.41 -9.36 -7.65
N ALA A 14 -4.16 -9.80 -7.54
CA ALA A 14 -3.39 -9.72 -6.31
C ALA A 14 -3.27 -8.27 -5.81
N ASP A 15 -2.93 -7.35 -6.70
CA ASP A 15 -2.70 -5.95 -6.33
C ASP A 15 -4.01 -5.25 -5.91
N GLU A 16 -5.11 -5.47 -6.62
CA GLU A 16 -6.43 -4.91 -6.27
C GLU A 16 -6.93 -5.47 -4.92
N TYR A 17 -6.73 -6.78 -4.70
CA TYR A 17 -7.08 -7.42 -3.42
C TYR A 17 -6.24 -6.88 -2.26
N LEU A 18 -4.92 -6.76 -2.43
CA LEU A 18 -4.03 -6.20 -1.40
C LEU A 18 -4.34 -4.73 -1.12
N ALA A 19 -4.61 -3.94 -2.16
CA ALA A 19 -5.01 -2.53 -2.02
C ALA A 19 -6.32 -2.41 -1.23
N ALA A 20 -7.33 -3.23 -1.54
CA ALA A 20 -8.59 -3.24 -0.79
C ALA A 20 -8.39 -3.69 0.66
N LYS A 21 -7.66 -4.79 0.86
CA LYS A 21 -7.38 -5.38 2.18
C LYS A 21 -6.62 -4.41 3.09
N TRP A 22 -5.64 -3.68 2.56
CA TRP A 22 -4.86 -2.73 3.36
C TRP A 22 -5.44 -1.33 3.38
N GLY A 23 -6.32 -0.99 2.44
CA GLY A 23 -7.22 0.15 2.57
C GLY A 23 -8.09 0.05 3.83
N LEU A 24 -8.42 -1.17 4.29
CA LEU A 24 -9.10 -1.41 5.56
C LEU A 24 -8.22 -1.12 6.79
N THR A 25 -6.89 -1.24 6.68
CA THR A 25 -5.95 -1.18 7.81
C THR A 25 -5.05 0.06 7.81
N GLY A 26 -5.10 0.91 6.79
CA GLY A 26 -4.16 2.02 6.55
C GLY A 26 -4.80 3.39 6.30
N LEU A 27 -3.95 4.35 5.92
CA LEU A 27 -4.06 5.82 5.72
C LEU A 27 -5.39 6.49 5.31
N ALA A 28 -6.43 5.76 4.91
CA ALA A 28 -7.73 6.31 4.58
C ALA A 28 -8.69 6.19 5.79
N CYS A 29 -9.00 7.31 6.44
CA CYS A 29 -9.98 7.36 7.52
C CYS A 29 -11.35 7.79 6.97
N GLY A 30 -12.43 7.09 7.32
CA GLY A 30 -13.81 7.52 7.06
C GLY A 30 -14.35 7.16 5.66
N THR A 31 -15.14 8.05 5.06
CA THR A 31 -15.90 7.77 3.81
C THR A 31 -15.03 7.55 2.57
N SER A 32 -13.84 8.17 2.52
CA SER A 32 -12.85 7.94 1.47
C SER A 32 -12.35 6.48 1.43
N GLN A 33 -12.40 5.79 2.57
CA GLN A 33 -12.04 4.38 2.69
C GLN A 33 -13.03 3.48 1.94
N HIS A 34 -14.34 3.71 2.10
CA HIS A 34 -15.38 2.92 1.44
C HIS A 34 -15.33 3.09 -0.08
N THR A 35 -15.26 4.33 -0.57
CA THR A 35 -15.18 4.59 -2.02
C THR A 35 -13.94 3.94 -2.63
N PHE A 36 -12.80 4.02 -1.94
CA PHE A 36 -11.56 3.38 -2.40
C PHE A 36 -11.69 1.85 -2.43
N ILE A 37 -12.16 1.23 -1.34
CA ILE A 37 -12.31 -0.22 -1.26
C ILE A 37 -13.29 -0.73 -2.32
N THR A 38 -14.45 -0.06 -2.48
CA THR A 38 -15.45 -0.42 -3.49
C THR A 38 -14.83 -0.40 -4.89
N ALA A 39 -14.11 0.66 -5.26
CA ALA A 39 -13.46 0.75 -6.56
C ALA A 39 -12.44 -0.39 -6.79
N ARG A 40 -11.66 -0.75 -5.77
CA ARG A 40 -10.70 -1.86 -5.85
C ARG A 40 -11.38 -3.22 -6.03
N MET A 41 -12.48 -3.46 -5.31
CA MET A 41 -13.27 -4.68 -5.44
C MET A 41 -13.96 -4.79 -6.81
N GLU A 42 -14.45 -3.68 -7.36
CA GLU A 42 -15.03 -3.66 -8.72
C GLU A 42 -13.98 -3.96 -9.80
N ASN A 43 -12.77 -3.39 -9.69
CA ASN A 43 -11.66 -3.68 -10.59
C ASN A 43 -11.21 -5.14 -10.52
N MET A 44 -11.20 -5.72 -9.31
CA MET A 44 -10.94 -7.15 -9.11
C MET A 44 -12.02 -8.00 -9.80
N GLY A 45 -13.29 -7.61 -9.68
CA GLY A 45 -14.41 -8.28 -10.37
C GLY A 45 -14.27 -8.25 -11.89
N GLN A 46 -13.88 -7.12 -12.47
CA GLN A 46 -13.59 -7.01 -13.91
C GLN A 46 -12.44 -7.94 -14.33
N SER A 47 -11.36 -7.96 -13.53
CA SER A 47 -10.20 -8.81 -13.79
C SER A 47 -10.54 -10.30 -13.71
N LEU A 48 -11.44 -10.68 -12.79
CA LEU A 48 -11.95 -12.04 -12.70
C LEU A 48 -12.79 -12.43 -13.91
N THR A 49 -13.63 -11.53 -14.44
CA THR A 49 -14.37 -11.78 -15.69
C THR A 49 -13.40 -12.06 -16.84
N THR A 50 -12.35 -11.26 -17.00
CA THR A 50 -11.31 -11.49 -18.01
C THR A 50 -10.56 -12.81 -17.79
N LEU A 51 -10.32 -13.19 -16.53
CA LEU A 51 -9.71 -14.48 -16.20
C LEU A 51 -10.60 -15.66 -16.58
N ILE A 52 -11.92 -15.55 -16.41
CA ILE A 52 -12.89 -16.57 -16.82
C ILE A 52 -12.86 -16.76 -18.34
N ASP A 53 -12.86 -15.65 -19.09
CA ASP A 53 -12.80 -15.70 -20.55
C ASP A 53 -11.50 -16.34 -21.05
N LEU A 54 -10.37 -16.06 -20.38
CA LEU A 54 -9.07 -16.62 -20.74
C LEU A 54 -8.94 -18.10 -20.33
N ALA A 55 -9.42 -18.47 -19.14
CA ALA A 55 -9.43 -19.84 -18.62
C ALA A 55 -10.38 -20.77 -19.39
N GLY A 56 -11.41 -20.23 -20.03
CA GLY A 56 -12.41 -21.03 -20.75
C GLY A 56 -13.41 -21.74 -19.84
N SER A 57 -13.21 -21.74 -18.51
CA SER A 57 -14.17 -22.21 -17.54
C SER A 57 -14.14 -21.39 -16.24
N PRO A 58 -15.32 -21.10 -15.63
CA PRO A 58 -15.39 -20.46 -14.32
C PRO A 58 -14.68 -21.24 -13.21
N GLN A 59 -14.67 -22.58 -13.30
CA GLN A 59 -14.05 -23.46 -12.31
C GLN A 59 -12.51 -23.33 -12.32
N GLU A 60 -11.88 -23.28 -13.49
CA GLU A 60 -10.43 -23.06 -13.59
C GLU A 60 -10.04 -21.64 -13.15
N ALA A 61 -10.84 -20.63 -13.52
CA ALA A 61 -10.62 -19.27 -13.06
C ALA A 61 -10.72 -19.16 -11.52
N ALA A 62 -11.70 -19.83 -10.91
CA ALA A 62 -11.85 -19.87 -9.45
C ALA A 62 -10.67 -20.56 -8.76
N LYS A 63 -10.14 -21.64 -9.35
CA LYS A 63 -8.94 -22.31 -8.83
C LYS A 63 -7.72 -21.39 -8.92
N ILE A 64 -7.49 -20.78 -10.08
CA ILE A 64 -6.41 -19.82 -10.28
C ILE A 64 -6.51 -18.66 -9.29
N LEU A 65 -7.73 -18.15 -9.05
CA LEU A 65 -7.98 -17.09 -8.09
C LEU A 65 -7.61 -17.53 -6.66
N ALA A 66 -8.07 -18.70 -6.24
CA ALA A 66 -7.75 -19.25 -4.92
C ALA A 66 -6.24 -19.40 -4.71
N ASP A 67 -5.55 -20.02 -5.68
CA ASP A 67 -4.09 -20.18 -5.66
C ASP A 67 -3.40 -18.80 -5.57
N THR A 68 -3.87 -17.82 -6.35
CA THR A 68 -3.30 -16.46 -6.35
C THR A 68 -3.47 -15.76 -5.01
N LEU A 69 -4.61 -15.95 -4.33
CA LEU A 69 -4.87 -15.33 -3.02
C LEU A 69 -4.15 -16.04 -1.87
N GLU A 70 -3.93 -17.35 -1.97
CA GLU A 70 -3.16 -18.15 -1.01
C GLU A 70 -1.68 -17.76 -1.00
N ASP A 71 -1.12 -17.41 -2.16
CA ASP A 71 0.27 -16.96 -2.30
C ASP A 71 0.53 -15.55 -1.75
N LEU A 72 -0.51 -14.80 -1.35
CA LEU A 72 -0.36 -13.43 -0.85
C LEU A 72 0.05 -13.39 0.62
N PRO A 73 0.94 -12.47 1.00
CA PRO A 73 1.33 -12.33 2.40
C PRO A 73 0.15 -11.82 3.25
N GLU A 74 -0.03 -12.41 4.43
CA GLU A 74 -1.05 -11.93 5.37
C GLU A 74 -0.77 -10.50 5.85
N THR A 75 0.50 -10.20 6.11
CA THR A 75 0.98 -8.88 6.58
C THR A 75 1.75 -8.17 5.48
N PRO A 76 1.44 -6.91 5.15
CA PRO A 76 2.20 -6.14 4.18
C PRO A 76 3.64 -5.99 4.65
N THR A 77 4.59 -6.34 3.81
CA THR A 77 5.97 -5.86 3.97
C THR A 77 6.10 -4.48 3.31
N ARG A 78 7.07 -3.70 3.78
CA ARG A 78 7.38 -2.39 3.20
C ARG A 78 7.66 -2.45 1.70
N ASP A 79 8.35 -3.50 1.26
CA ASP A 79 8.70 -3.71 -0.14
C ASP A 79 7.44 -3.91 -1.01
N ILE A 80 6.52 -4.76 -0.55
CA ILE A 80 5.27 -5.03 -1.27
C ILE A 80 4.38 -3.79 -1.34
N LEU A 81 4.37 -2.97 -0.28
CA LEU A 81 3.66 -1.68 -0.30
C LEU A 81 4.26 -0.72 -1.33
N LEU A 82 5.58 -0.63 -1.45
CA LEU A 82 6.24 0.23 -2.44
C LEU A 82 5.95 -0.25 -3.85
N ASP A 83 6.02 -1.54 -4.10
CA ASP A 83 5.75 -2.09 -5.41
C ASP A 83 4.30 -1.91 -5.82
N LEU A 84 3.35 -2.09 -4.90
CA LEU A 84 1.94 -1.81 -5.13
C LEU A 84 1.74 -0.32 -5.46
N LEU A 85 2.35 0.59 -4.68
CA LEU A 85 2.29 2.03 -4.94
C LEU A 85 2.88 2.41 -6.31
N ARG A 86 4.02 1.81 -6.69
CA ARG A 86 4.64 2.03 -8.01
C ARG A 86 3.75 1.55 -9.16
N ARG A 87 3.04 0.44 -8.96
CA ARG A 87 2.17 -0.17 -9.99
C ARG A 87 0.80 0.51 -10.11
N HIS A 88 0.28 1.08 -9.02
CA HIS A 88 -1.05 1.69 -8.96
C HIS A 88 -1.06 3.21 -8.78
N ALA A 89 0.10 3.87 -8.74
CA ALA A 89 0.20 5.31 -8.88
C ALA A 89 -0.57 5.75 -10.13
N LEU A 90 -1.75 6.35 -9.92
CA LEU A 90 -2.70 6.65 -11.01
C LEU A 90 -2.12 7.62 -12.05
N ASP A 91 -1.06 8.34 -11.69
CA ASP A 91 -0.26 9.10 -12.64
C ASP A 91 1.22 8.75 -12.43
N THR A 92 1.94 8.44 -13.51
CA THR A 92 3.41 8.30 -13.51
C THR A 92 4.07 9.68 -13.36
N THR A 93 3.63 10.44 -12.36
CA THR A 93 4.07 11.80 -12.09
C THR A 93 5.30 11.81 -11.21
N GLU A 94 6.11 12.85 -11.40
CA GLU A 94 7.23 13.18 -10.53
C GLU A 94 6.79 13.29 -9.05
N GLU A 95 5.56 13.73 -8.80
CA GLU A 95 4.96 13.82 -7.47
C GLU A 95 4.80 12.46 -6.79
N THR A 96 4.35 11.43 -7.52
CA THR A 96 4.19 10.10 -6.94
C THR A 96 5.54 9.44 -6.67
N ALA A 97 6.52 9.66 -7.55
CA ALA A 97 7.89 9.23 -7.32
C ALA A 97 8.48 9.89 -6.07
N THR A 98 8.29 11.21 -5.92
CA THR A 98 8.73 11.98 -4.75
C THR A 98 8.07 11.47 -3.45
N LEU A 99 6.77 11.15 -3.50
CA LEU A 99 6.06 10.58 -2.35
C LEU A 99 6.64 9.22 -1.95
N ILE A 100 6.92 8.35 -2.92
CA ILE A 100 7.52 7.02 -2.69
C ILE A 100 8.90 7.17 -2.04
N GLU A 101 9.75 8.04 -2.56
CA GLU A 101 11.07 8.33 -1.97
C GLU A 101 10.94 8.87 -0.54
N ARG A 102 9.96 9.74 -0.30
CA ARG A 102 9.71 10.28 1.05
C ARG A 102 9.28 9.19 2.03
N ILE A 103 8.40 8.29 1.62
CA ILE A 103 7.97 7.13 2.44
C ILE A 103 9.18 6.25 2.78
N GLN A 104 10.05 5.98 1.80
CA GLN A 104 11.28 5.21 2.02
C GLN A 104 12.22 5.89 3.03
N ALA A 105 12.47 7.19 2.89
CA ALA A 105 13.31 7.94 3.82
C ALA A 105 12.76 7.93 5.26
N LEU A 106 11.42 7.99 5.42
CA LEU A 106 10.78 7.89 6.73
C LEU A 106 10.99 6.50 7.35
N TRP A 107 10.84 5.43 6.58
CA TRP A 107 11.10 4.08 7.09
C TRP A 107 12.55 3.85 7.47
N GLN A 108 13.50 4.36 6.69
CA GLN A 108 14.92 4.32 7.04
C GLN A 108 15.19 5.06 8.36
N THR A 109 14.56 6.21 8.56
CA THR A 109 14.66 6.96 9.82
C THR A 109 14.14 6.14 11.00
N ILE A 110 12.99 5.49 10.84
CA ILE A 110 12.42 4.59 11.86
C ILE A 110 13.38 3.44 12.18
N ASP A 111 14.01 2.84 11.17
CA ASP A 111 14.94 1.73 11.37
C ASP A 111 16.20 2.19 12.10
N LEU A 112 16.73 3.37 11.78
CA LEU A 112 17.84 3.98 12.50
C LEU A 112 17.48 4.25 13.96
N LEU A 113 16.28 4.76 14.24
CA LEU A 113 15.81 4.97 15.61
C LEU A 113 15.70 3.64 16.37
N LYS A 114 15.12 2.61 15.76
CA LYS A 114 15.00 1.27 16.36
C LYS A 114 16.37 0.65 16.61
N ALA A 115 17.30 0.75 15.67
CA ALA A 115 18.65 0.24 15.81
C ALA A 115 19.42 0.96 16.92
N ARG A 116 19.24 2.28 17.06
CA ARG A 116 19.98 3.10 18.03
C ARG A 116 19.43 3.05 19.44
N PHE A 117 18.11 3.02 19.61
CA PHE A 117 17.45 3.18 20.91
C PHE A 117 16.70 1.93 21.38
N GLY A 118 16.57 0.91 20.52
CA GLY A 118 15.71 -0.25 20.75
C GLY A 118 14.24 0.02 20.36
N PRO A 119 13.45 -1.03 20.09
CA PRO A 119 12.11 -0.91 19.50
C PRO A 119 11.13 -0.13 20.38
N GLU A 120 11.14 -0.38 21.70
CA GLU A 120 10.20 0.26 22.63
C GLU A 120 10.45 1.78 22.77
N ARG A 121 11.72 2.18 22.89
CA ARG A 121 12.08 3.61 23.01
C ARG A 121 11.90 4.34 21.69
N ALA A 122 12.22 3.70 20.57
CA ALA A 122 11.96 4.27 19.24
C ALA A 122 10.46 4.49 19.02
N GLN A 123 9.60 3.55 19.42
CA GLN A 123 8.15 3.70 19.33
C GLN A 123 7.66 4.91 20.12
N LYS A 124 8.13 5.07 21.35
CA LYS A 124 7.79 6.23 22.20
C LYS A 124 8.20 7.55 21.55
N ILE A 125 9.37 7.62 20.90
CA ILE A 125 9.83 8.81 20.18
C ILE A 125 8.92 9.11 18.98
N ILE A 126 8.53 8.09 18.22
CA ILE A 126 7.68 8.22 17.02
C ILE A 126 6.27 8.71 17.38
N GLU A 127 5.71 8.20 18.48
CA GLU A 127 4.36 8.57 18.95
C GLU A 127 4.33 9.90 19.71
N THR A 128 5.48 10.42 20.13
CA THR A 128 5.55 11.71 20.80
C THR A 128 5.29 12.81 19.77
N PRO A 129 4.21 13.61 19.90
CA PRO A 129 3.95 14.70 18.98
C PRO A 129 5.12 15.69 19.03
N PRO A 130 5.50 16.29 17.89
CA PRO A 130 6.53 17.31 17.88
C PRO A 130 6.12 18.41 18.86
N SER A 131 6.95 18.65 19.87
CA SER A 131 6.75 19.78 20.76
C SER A 131 6.91 21.03 19.90
N CYS A 132 5.79 21.66 19.55
CA CYS A 132 5.81 22.96 18.90
C CYS A 132 6.35 23.94 19.94
N THR A 133 7.67 24.08 20.02
CA THR A 133 8.30 25.19 20.71
C THR A 133 7.98 26.42 19.89
N THR A 134 6.88 27.09 20.24
CA THR A 134 6.73 28.51 19.96
C THR A 134 7.88 29.20 20.68
N GLU A 135 8.95 29.48 19.95
CA GLU A 135 9.89 30.53 20.34
C GLU A 135 9.04 31.79 20.48
N LYS A 136 8.67 32.13 21.72
CA LYS A 136 8.29 33.50 22.04
C LYS A 136 9.50 34.33 21.68
N GLU A 137 9.39 35.14 20.64
CA GLU A 137 10.22 36.34 20.49
C GLU A 137 10.00 37.19 21.74
N GLU A 138 10.77 36.92 22.80
CA GLU A 138 11.02 37.88 23.87
C GLU A 138 11.97 38.95 23.33
N GLY A 139 11.43 39.83 22.48
CA GLY A 139 12.02 41.12 22.18
C GLY A 139 11.70 42.10 23.31
N THR A 140 12.53 42.09 24.35
CA THR A 140 12.66 43.21 25.31
C THR A 140 13.85 44.07 24.88
N HIS A 141 13.78 45.38 25.19
CA HIS A 141 14.75 46.48 24.96
C HIS A 141 14.41 47.34 23.72
N GLU A 142 14.19 48.66 23.81
CA GLU A 142 14.32 49.67 24.87
C GLU A 142 13.43 50.87 24.53
#